data_AF-A0A3D3HYB2-F1
#
_entry.id   AF-A0A3D3HYB2-F1
#
_cell.length_a   1.000
_cell.length_b   1.000
_cell.length_c   1.000
_cell.angle_alpha   90.00
_cell.angle_beta   90.00
_cell.angle_gamma   90.00
#
_symmetry.space_group_name_H-M   'P 1'
#
loop_
_entity.id
_entity.type
_entity.pdbx_description
1 polymer ?
#
loop_
_entity_poly.entity_id
_entity_poly.type
_entity_poly.pdbx_seq_one_letter_code
_entity_poly.pdbx_strand_id
1 'polypeptide(L)'
;MVSGWKVNHTLVPLDDIIAVIAFGSAVRHPGVQEVIRERRKFLLFGEKVTKVKQVAIQPNDADFLVITGENLMREEVLEPISIKTYDCGTWIRRGGIHLVNRGVSQLLNGVRFNDTVSASALREGVPVFFNGRFGNVSMEAGVQSATPMKVHWDENGQGFLTGRIQ
;
A
#
# COMPACT_ATOMS: atom_id res chain seq x y z
N MET A 1 -9.47 -23.94 8.40
CA MET A 1 -8.01 -23.68 8.36
C MET A 1 -7.74 -22.90 7.08
N VAL A 2 -7.12 -21.72 7.16
CA VAL A 2 -6.82 -20.90 5.98
C VAL A 2 -5.48 -21.38 5.42
N SER A 3 -5.44 -21.88 4.18
CA SER A 3 -4.22 -22.44 3.54
C SER A 3 -3.50 -21.45 2.63
N GLY A 4 -4.14 -20.32 2.34
CA GLY A 4 -3.70 -19.34 1.38
C GLY A 4 -4.82 -18.34 1.13
N TRP A 5 -4.57 -17.43 0.21
CA TRP A 5 -5.55 -16.44 -0.20
C TRP A 5 -5.54 -16.28 -1.71
N LYS A 6 -6.72 -16.03 -2.27
CA LYS A 6 -6.91 -15.97 -3.71
C LYS A 6 -6.79 -14.52 -4.17
N VAL A 7 -5.81 -14.26 -5.02
CA VAL A 7 -5.56 -12.98 -5.67
C VAL A 7 -5.88 -13.18 -7.16
N ASN A 8 -6.99 -12.59 -7.63
CA ASN A 8 -7.57 -12.87 -8.95
C ASN A 8 -7.84 -14.38 -9.16
N HIS A 9 -7.11 -15.01 -10.09
CA HIS A 9 -7.18 -16.44 -10.40
C HIS A 9 -6.08 -17.27 -9.73
N THR A 10 -5.15 -16.63 -9.02
CA THR A 10 -3.97 -17.28 -8.43
C THR A 10 -4.18 -17.52 -6.94
N LEU A 11 -3.95 -18.75 -6.49
CA LEU A 11 -3.88 -19.07 -5.07
C LEU A 11 -2.46 -18.78 -4.58
N VAL A 12 -2.33 -17.87 -3.62
CA VAL A 12 -1.06 -17.57 -2.97
C VAL A 12 -1.01 -18.35 -1.66
N PRO A 13 -0.12 -19.35 -1.53
CA PRO A 13 0.07 -20.08 -0.28
C PRO A 13 0.54 -19.13 0.82
N LEU A 14 0.10 -19.35 2.06
CA LEU A 14 0.57 -18.55 3.21
C LEU A 14 2.09 -18.63 3.36
N ASP A 15 2.66 -19.80 3.10
CA ASP A 15 4.09 -20.08 3.24
C ASP A 15 4.93 -19.28 2.23
N ASP A 16 4.32 -18.85 1.13
CA ASP A 16 4.98 -18.01 0.13
C ASP A 16 5.04 -16.54 0.53
N ILE A 17 4.23 -16.09 1.50
CA ILE A 17 4.24 -14.72 1.98
C ILE A 17 5.54 -14.46 2.75
N ILE A 18 6.34 -13.53 2.24
CA ILE A 18 7.61 -13.10 2.83
C ILE A 18 7.38 -12.02 3.87
N ALA A 19 6.57 -11.02 3.54
CA ALA A 19 6.25 -9.92 4.45
C ALA A 19 4.93 -9.25 4.09
N VAL A 20 4.33 -8.61 5.09
CA VAL A 20 3.21 -7.67 4.94
C VAL A 20 3.65 -6.37 5.59
N ILE A 21 3.67 -5.29 4.81
CA ILE A 21 4.18 -3.98 5.22
C ILE A 21 3.04 -2.98 5.11
N ALA A 22 2.70 -2.33 6.21
CA ALA A 22 1.82 -1.17 6.19
C ALA A 22 2.61 0.06 5.74
N PHE A 23 2.12 0.79 4.75
CA PHE A 23 2.77 1.98 4.20
C PHE A 23 1.73 3.07 3.88
N GLY A 24 2.17 4.21 3.35
CA GLY A 24 1.27 5.32 3.02
C GLY A 24 1.20 6.39 4.12
N SER A 25 0.24 7.30 4.01
CA SER A 25 0.18 8.51 4.84
C SER A 25 0.04 8.21 6.32
N ALA A 26 -0.67 7.14 6.71
CA ALA A 26 -0.85 6.76 8.11
C ALA A 26 0.44 6.40 8.85
N VAL A 27 1.49 5.96 8.16
CA VAL A 27 2.78 5.61 8.77
C VAL A 27 3.86 6.67 8.52
N ARG A 28 3.56 7.72 7.74
CA ARG A 28 4.51 8.80 7.41
C ARG A 28 4.32 10.06 8.25
N HIS A 29 5.42 10.60 8.75
CA HIS A 29 5.44 11.94 9.33
C HIS A 29 5.05 13.00 8.26
N PRO A 30 4.31 14.08 8.58
CA PRO A 30 3.94 14.60 9.91
C PRO A 30 2.57 14.21 10.46
N GLY A 31 1.93 13.12 10.02
CA GLY A 31 0.63 12.72 10.60
C GLY A 31 -0.54 13.66 10.24
N VAL A 32 -0.30 14.63 9.35
CA VAL A 32 -1.31 15.54 8.80
C VAL A 32 -1.24 15.54 7.28
N GLN A 33 -2.41 15.65 6.64
CA GLN A 33 -2.54 15.78 5.20
C GLN A 33 -3.17 17.11 4.83
N GLU A 34 -2.70 17.69 3.73
CA GLU A 34 -3.27 18.91 3.18
C GLU A 34 -4.45 18.56 2.28
N VAL A 35 -5.63 19.05 2.65
CA VAL A 35 -6.85 18.88 1.87
C VAL A 35 -7.19 20.21 1.21
N ILE A 36 -7.17 20.22 -0.12
CA ILE A 36 -7.57 21.35 -0.93
C ILE A 36 -9.09 21.31 -1.09
N ARG A 37 -9.78 22.33 -0.57
CA ARG A 37 -11.21 22.52 -0.81
C ARG A 37 -11.41 23.72 -1.73
N GLU A 38 -11.86 23.44 -2.94
CA GLU A 38 -12.39 24.46 -3.82
C GLU A 38 -13.86 24.72 -3.48
N ARG A 39 -14.21 25.99 -3.23
CA ARG A 39 -15.61 26.42 -3.21
C ARG A 39 -15.77 27.68 -4.02
N ARG A 40 -16.92 27.88 -4.64
CA ARG A 40 -17.27 29.19 -5.19
C ARG A 40 -17.65 30.14 -4.05
N LYS A 41 -17.28 31.41 -4.19
CA LYS A 41 -17.61 32.45 -3.19
C LYS A 41 -19.12 32.56 -2.94
N PHE A 42 -19.92 32.31 -3.98
CA PHE A 42 -21.37 32.15 -3.90
C PHE A 42 -21.77 30.78 -4.48
N LEU A 43 -22.88 30.20 -4.00
CA LEU A 43 -23.26 28.80 -4.28
C LEU A 43 -23.33 28.46 -5.79
N LEU A 44 -23.60 29.45 -6.64
CA LEU A 44 -23.78 29.27 -8.09
C LEU A 44 -22.85 30.16 -8.94
N PHE A 45 -22.16 31.16 -8.38
CA PHE A 45 -21.36 32.13 -9.12
C PHE A 45 -20.22 32.73 -8.28
N GLY A 46 -19.36 33.53 -8.92
CA GLY A 46 -18.21 34.18 -8.31
C GLY A 46 -16.91 33.36 -8.36
N GLU A 47 -15.83 34.00 -7.95
CA GLU A 47 -14.47 33.44 -7.98
C GLU A 47 -14.37 32.11 -7.22
N LYS A 48 -13.57 31.20 -7.77
CA LYS A 48 -13.16 30.00 -7.07
C LYS A 48 -12.23 30.40 -5.93
N VAL A 49 -12.63 30.06 -4.71
CA VAL A 49 -11.81 30.23 -3.51
C VAL A 49 -11.24 28.86 -3.18
N THR A 50 -9.91 28.76 -3.29
CA THR A 50 -9.17 27.58 -2.87
C THR A 50 -8.75 27.76 -1.42
N LYS A 51 -9.17 26.86 -0.54
CA LYS A 51 -8.69 26.79 0.84
C LYS A 51 -7.89 25.52 1.05
N VAL A 52 -6.66 25.66 1.51
CA VAL A 52 -5.84 24.55 2.00
C VAL A 52 -6.10 24.39 3.49
N LYS A 53 -6.46 23.18 3.92
CA LYS A 53 -6.64 22.85 5.33
C LYS A 53 -5.79 21.63 5.68
N GLN A 54 -5.06 21.70 6.78
CA GLN A 54 -4.43 20.53 7.37
C GLN A 54 -5.46 19.72 8.16
N VAL A 55 -5.54 18.42 7.86
CA VAL A 55 -6.44 17.47 8.52
C VAL A 55 -5.61 16.33 9.08
N ALA A 56 -5.97 15.84 10.27
CA ALA A 56 -5.30 14.69 10.87
C ALA A 56 -5.47 13.45 9.99
N ILE A 57 -4.35 12.78 9.71
CA ILE A 57 -4.34 11.50 9.00
C ILE A 57 -5.03 10.45 9.87
N GLN A 58 -5.82 9.59 9.24
CA GLN A 58 -6.51 8.50 9.89
C GLN A 58 -5.68 7.20 9.76
N PRO A 59 -5.81 6.26 10.71
CA PRO A 59 -5.18 4.94 10.61
C PRO A 59 -5.56 4.17 9.34
N ASN A 60 -6.75 4.46 8.79
CA ASN A 60 -7.29 3.84 7.57
C ASN A 60 -6.72 4.47 6.29
N ASP A 61 -5.90 5.51 6.41
CA ASP A 61 -5.11 6.04 5.30
C ASP A 61 -3.81 5.22 5.09
N ALA A 62 -3.71 4.03 5.72
CA ALA A 62 -2.66 3.05 5.49
C ALA A 62 -3.01 2.15 4.31
N ASP A 63 -2.01 1.93 3.45
CA ASP A 63 -1.99 0.88 2.45
C ASP A 63 -1.16 -0.31 2.97
N PHE A 64 -1.39 -1.50 2.43
CA PHE A 64 -0.62 -2.71 2.78
C PHE A 64 0.03 -3.30 1.55
N LEU A 65 1.35 -3.50 1.61
CA LEU A 65 2.11 -4.21 0.60
C LEU A 65 2.37 -5.64 1.09
N VAL A 66 1.91 -6.64 0.35
CA VAL A 66 2.24 -8.04 0.59
C VAL A 66 3.34 -8.45 -0.39
N ILE A 67 4.43 -8.99 0.15
CA ILE A 67 5.58 -9.48 -0.59
C ILE A 67 5.50 -11.01 -0.63
N THR A 68 5.50 -11.56 -1.83
CA THR A 68 5.46 -13.00 -2.11
C THR A 68 6.78 -13.46 -2.70
N GLY A 69 7.08 -14.77 -2.62
CA GLY A 69 8.24 -15.34 -3.29
C GLY A 69 8.08 -15.29 -4.81
N GLU A 70 6.89 -15.65 -5.29
CA GLU A 70 6.59 -15.62 -6.72
C GLU A 70 5.92 -14.30 -7.15
N ASN A 71 6.14 -13.92 -8.40
CA ASN A 71 5.47 -12.78 -9.01
C ASN A 71 4.00 -13.11 -9.27
N LEU A 72 3.10 -12.23 -8.84
CA LEU A 72 1.69 -12.33 -9.18
C LEU A 72 1.44 -11.51 -10.44
N MET A 73 1.27 -12.21 -11.56
CA MET A 73 0.90 -11.56 -12.83
C MET A 73 -0.57 -11.17 -12.81
N ARG A 74 -0.86 -9.96 -13.30
CA ARG A 74 -2.22 -9.57 -13.70
C ARG A 74 -2.34 -9.86 -15.19
N GLU A 75 -3.01 -10.97 -15.54
CA GLU A 75 -3.45 -11.16 -16.92
C GLU A 75 -4.65 -10.24 -17.17
N GLU A 76 -4.42 -9.08 -17.78
CA GLU A 76 -5.47 -8.43 -18.56
C GLU A 76 -5.41 -8.98 -19.98
N VAL A 77 -6.35 -9.86 -20.32
CA VAL A 77 -6.61 -10.24 -21.71
C VAL A 77 -7.22 -9.02 -22.40
N LEU A 78 -6.38 -8.19 -23.01
CA LEU A 78 -6.80 -7.26 -24.04
C LEU A 78 -6.61 -7.95 -25.40
N GLU A 79 -7.66 -7.94 -26.21
CA GLU A 79 -7.70 -8.44 -27.59
C GLU A 79 -6.50 -7.97 -28.45
N PRO A 80 -6.20 -8.65 -29.58
CA PRO A 80 -4.85 -9.04 -29.95
C PRO A 80 -4.07 -7.89 -30.58
N ILE A 81 -3.49 -6.99 -29.79
CA ILE A 81 -2.25 -6.25 -30.09
C ILE A 81 -1.70 -5.73 -28.76
N SER A 82 -0.56 -6.30 -28.35
CA SER A 82 0.25 -5.95 -27.18
C SER A 82 -0.31 -6.38 -25.81
N ILE A 83 0.32 -7.42 -25.24
CA ILE A 83 0.25 -7.73 -23.81
C ILE A 83 1.12 -6.68 -23.11
N LYS A 84 0.50 -5.60 -22.60
CA LYS A 84 1.14 -4.77 -21.58
C LYS A 84 0.87 -5.41 -20.23
N THR A 85 1.73 -6.35 -19.82
CA THR A 85 1.75 -6.84 -18.44
C THR A 85 2.15 -5.68 -17.54
N TYR A 86 1.17 -5.06 -16.89
CA TYR A 86 1.44 -4.12 -15.82
C TYR A 86 1.94 -4.91 -14.61
N ASP A 87 3.25 -4.91 -14.44
CA ASP A 87 4.00 -5.63 -13.40
C ASP A 87 3.86 -4.96 -12.01
N CYS A 88 2.67 -4.43 -11.69
CA CYS A 88 2.46 -3.53 -10.54
C CYS A 88 1.60 -4.09 -9.41
N GLY A 89 1.25 -5.38 -9.47
CA GLY A 89 0.53 -6.06 -8.40
C GLY A 89 -1.00 -6.01 -8.51
N THR A 90 -1.67 -6.84 -7.71
CA THR A 90 -3.14 -6.87 -7.63
C THR A 90 -3.62 -5.98 -6.49
N TRP A 91 -4.66 -5.19 -6.77
CA TRP A 91 -5.24 -4.21 -5.86
C TRP A 91 -6.53 -4.78 -5.27
N ILE A 92 -6.61 -4.86 -3.95
CA ILE A 92 -7.82 -5.32 -3.25
C ILE A 92 -8.28 -4.23 -2.31
N ARG A 93 -9.54 -3.77 -2.47
CA ARG A 93 -10.20 -2.84 -1.55
C ARG A 93 -11.36 -3.54 -0.85
N ARG A 94 -11.19 -3.88 0.43
CA ARG A 94 -12.25 -4.46 1.27
C ARG A 94 -12.12 -3.91 2.69
N GLY A 95 -13.24 -3.53 3.31
CA GLY A 95 -13.24 -3.05 4.69
C GLY A 95 -12.44 -1.75 4.92
N GLY A 96 -12.23 -0.93 3.88
CA GLY A 96 -11.42 0.29 3.96
C GLY A 96 -9.90 0.07 3.82
N ILE A 97 -9.46 -1.18 3.69
CA ILE A 97 -8.05 -1.54 3.50
C ILE A 97 -7.75 -1.56 2.00
N HIS A 98 -6.61 -0.98 1.62
CA HIS A 98 -6.04 -1.11 0.29
C HIS A 98 -4.79 -1.98 0.35
N LEU A 99 -4.77 -3.03 -0.48
CA LEU A 99 -3.70 -4.03 -0.47
C LEU A 99 -3.09 -4.14 -1.87
N VAL A 100 -1.77 -4.01 -1.94
CA VAL A 100 -0.92 -4.22 -3.13
C VAL A 100 -0.08 -5.48 -2.94
N ASN A 101 0.05 -6.29 -3.99
CA ASN A 101 0.86 -7.52 -3.96
C ASN A 101 2.06 -7.45 -4.89
N ARG A 102 3.23 -7.91 -4.46
CA ARG A 102 4.41 -8.03 -5.34
C ARG A 102 5.25 -9.26 -5.01
N GLY A 103 5.72 -9.95 -6.04
CA GLY A 103 6.84 -10.88 -5.90
C GLY A 103 8.14 -10.14 -5.59
N VAL A 104 9.14 -10.84 -5.05
CA VAL A 104 10.45 -10.25 -4.74
C VAL A 104 11.07 -9.54 -5.95
N SER A 105 11.04 -10.16 -7.13
CA SER A 105 11.65 -9.56 -8.32
C SER A 105 10.91 -8.29 -8.79
N GLN A 106 9.57 -8.29 -8.70
CA GLN A 106 8.74 -7.10 -8.96
C GLN A 106 9.04 -5.97 -7.98
N LEU A 107 9.17 -6.29 -6.69
CA LEU A 107 9.52 -5.33 -5.65
C LEU A 107 10.86 -4.66 -5.97
N LEU A 108 11.91 -5.45 -6.21
CA LEU A 108 13.27 -5.00 -6.47
C LEU A 108 13.37 -4.18 -7.75
N ASN A 109 12.71 -4.62 -8.83
CA ASN A 109 12.61 -3.84 -10.06
C ASN A 109 11.90 -2.51 -9.80
N GLY A 110 10.80 -2.52 -9.05
CA GLY A 110 10.10 -1.30 -8.63
C GLY A 110 11.02 -0.33 -7.90
N VAL A 111 11.83 -0.80 -6.95
CA VAL A 111 12.83 0.06 -6.27
C VAL A 111 13.84 0.63 -7.26
N ARG A 112 14.40 -0.18 -8.15
CA ARG A 112 15.39 0.25 -9.16
C ARG A 112 14.85 1.33 -10.08
N PHE A 113 13.57 1.27 -10.42
CA PHE A 113 12.89 2.27 -11.26
C PHE A 113 12.17 3.37 -10.45
N ASN A 114 12.45 3.48 -9.15
CA ASN A 114 11.88 4.48 -8.25
C ASN A 114 10.34 4.48 -8.23
N ASP A 115 9.74 3.30 -8.31
CA ASP A 115 8.32 3.13 -8.08
C ASP A 115 7.95 3.53 -6.65
N THR A 116 6.95 4.40 -6.55
CA THR A 116 6.52 5.04 -5.31
C THR A 116 6.05 4.04 -4.25
N VAL A 117 5.42 2.93 -4.65
CA VAL A 117 4.92 1.90 -3.73
C VAL A 117 6.07 1.09 -3.14
N SER A 118 6.90 0.48 -4.00
CA SER A 118 8.07 -0.29 -3.57
C SER A 118 8.99 0.53 -2.68
N ALA A 119 9.35 1.73 -3.13
CA ALA A 119 10.30 2.57 -2.43
C ALA A 119 9.73 3.07 -1.10
N SER A 120 8.46 3.48 -1.05
CA SER A 120 7.86 3.96 0.21
C SER A 120 7.66 2.83 1.21
N ALA A 121 7.19 1.65 0.79
CA ALA A 121 6.98 0.54 1.70
C ALA A 121 8.30 0.10 2.38
N LEU A 122 9.41 0.06 1.65
CA LEU A 122 10.70 -0.30 2.25
C LEU A 122 11.33 0.86 3.05
N ARG A 123 11.08 2.11 2.65
CA ARG A 123 11.65 3.28 3.34
C ARG A 123 10.90 3.59 4.63
N GLU A 124 9.58 3.66 4.58
CA GLU A 124 8.74 4.24 5.64
C GLU A 124 7.69 3.25 6.13
N GLY A 125 7.65 2.04 5.57
CA GLY A 125 6.64 1.06 5.95
C GLY A 125 6.95 0.40 7.29
N VAL A 126 5.89 -0.05 7.95
CA VAL A 126 5.93 -0.83 9.18
C VAL A 126 5.64 -2.29 8.83
N PRO A 127 6.60 -3.22 8.99
CA PRO A 127 6.34 -4.65 8.84
C PRO A 127 5.33 -5.11 9.89
N VAL A 128 4.16 -5.56 9.43
CA VAL A 128 3.10 -6.15 10.27
C VAL A 128 3.33 -7.65 10.42
N PHE A 129 3.86 -8.27 9.37
CA PHE A 129 4.29 -9.66 9.34
C PHE A 129 5.55 -9.77 8.50
N PHE A 130 6.48 -10.65 8.88
CA PHE A 130 7.61 -11.03 8.05
C PHE A 130 8.16 -12.39 8.48
N ASN A 131 8.74 -13.12 7.54
CA ASN A 131 9.50 -14.33 7.81
C ASN A 131 11.01 -14.09 7.66
N GLY A 132 11.83 -15.12 7.89
CA GLY A 132 13.29 -15.03 7.83
C GLY A 132 13.88 -14.63 6.47
N ARG A 133 13.11 -14.70 5.37
CA ARG A 133 13.56 -14.29 4.03
C ARG A 133 13.56 -12.77 3.85
N PHE A 134 12.76 -12.03 4.62
CA PHE A 134 12.57 -10.59 4.42
C PHE A 134 13.85 -9.78 4.60
N GLY A 135 14.73 -10.16 5.53
CA GLY A 135 16.01 -9.47 5.76
C GLY A 135 16.90 -9.42 4.51
N ASN A 136 16.97 -10.53 3.77
CA ASN A 136 17.74 -10.60 2.52
C ASN A 136 17.13 -9.71 1.43
N VAL A 137 15.80 -9.71 1.31
CA VAL A 137 15.07 -8.88 0.35
C VAL A 137 15.29 -7.39 0.65
N SER A 138 15.19 -6.99 1.92
CA SER A 138 15.41 -5.60 2.34
C SER A 138 16.85 -5.15 2.08
N MET A 139 17.83 -6.02 2.34
CA MET A 139 19.24 -5.75 2.09
C MET A 139 19.53 -5.59 0.59
N GLU A 140 18.98 -6.48 -0.25
CA GLU A 140 19.15 -6.43 -1.71
C GLU A 140 18.50 -5.18 -2.32
N ALA A 141 17.36 -4.74 -1.77
CA ALA A 141 16.70 -3.52 -2.23
C ALA A 141 17.52 -2.25 -1.96
N GLY A 142 18.41 -2.26 -0.98
CA GLY A 142 19.31 -1.14 -0.67
C GLY A 142 18.59 0.15 -0.25
N VAL A 143 17.34 0.06 0.20
CA VAL A 143 16.56 1.23 0.63
C VAL A 143 16.89 1.55 2.09
N GLN A 144 17.37 2.77 2.35
CA GLN A 144 17.58 3.25 3.71
C GLN A 144 16.23 3.51 4.40
N SER A 145 15.98 2.83 5.52
CA SER A 145 14.77 3.02 6.31
C SER A 145 14.73 4.39 6.99
N ALA A 146 13.58 5.06 6.91
CA ALA A 146 13.17 6.17 7.75
C ALA A 146 12.52 5.66 9.04
N THR A 147 12.28 6.57 9.99
CA THR A 147 11.50 6.25 11.19
C THR A 147 10.01 6.43 10.91
N PRO A 148 9.22 5.33 10.84
CA PRO A 148 7.79 5.44 10.64
C PRO A 148 7.08 5.94 11.91
N MET A 149 5.89 6.52 11.72
CA MET A 149 4.96 6.75 12.82
C MET A 149 4.42 5.41 13.34
N LYS A 150 4.08 5.37 14.63
CA LYS A 150 3.52 4.15 15.21
C LYS A 150 2.02 4.14 14.99
N VAL A 151 1.51 3.08 14.38
CA VAL A 151 0.07 2.88 14.21
C VAL A 151 -0.33 1.60 14.91
N HIS A 152 -1.36 1.70 15.75
CA HIS A 152 -2.00 0.55 16.37
C HIS A 152 -3.30 0.30 15.63
N TRP A 153 -3.43 -0.86 15.00
CA TRP A 153 -4.65 -1.27 14.31
C TRP A 153 -5.46 -2.23 15.16
N ASP A 154 -6.78 -2.12 15.05
CA ASP A 154 -7.77 -2.98 15.70
C ASP A 154 -8.96 -3.21 14.77
N GLU A 155 -9.75 -4.24 15.04
CA GLU A 155 -10.95 -4.60 14.27
C GLU A 155 -12.20 -4.22 15.07
N ASN A 156 -13.11 -3.46 14.47
CA ASN A 156 -14.39 -3.18 15.13
C ASN A 156 -15.36 -4.38 15.03
N GLY A 157 -16.49 -4.32 15.75
CA GLY A 157 -17.49 -5.40 15.74
C GLY A 157 -18.17 -5.70 14.39
N GLN A 158 -17.86 -4.96 13.33
CA GLN A 158 -18.33 -5.19 11.95
C GLN A 158 -17.23 -5.70 11.02
N GLY A 159 -16.01 -5.90 11.53
CA GLY A 159 -14.86 -6.33 10.76
C GLY A 159 -14.16 -5.23 9.95
N PHE A 160 -14.35 -3.96 10.33
CA PHE A 160 -13.60 -2.86 9.73
C PHE A 160 -12.31 -2.57 10.49
N LEU A 161 -11.27 -2.25 9.74
CA LEU A 161 -10.02 -1.76 10.31
C LEU A 161 -10.27 -0.40 10.98
N THR A 162 -9.78 -0.29 12.20
CA THR A 162 -9.73 0.93 12.99
C THR A 162 -8.33 1.05 13.59
N GLY A 163 -8.01 2.18 14.24
CA GLY A 163 -6.72 2.29 14.90
C GLY A 163 -6.46 3.62 15.57
N ARG A 164 -5.21 3.83 15.97
CA ARG A 164 -4.69 5.09 16.53
C ARG A 164 -3.24 5.30 16.07
N ILE A 165 -2.91 6.53 15.68
CA ILE A 165 -1.54 6.97 15.35
C ILE A 165 -0.91 7.58 16.61
N GLN A 166 0.34 7.23 16.90
CA GLN A 166 1.17 7.70 18.01
C GLN A 166 2.47 8.33 17.52
#